data_AF-A0A2A3HJE1-F1
#
_entry.id   AF-A0A2A3HJE1-F1
#
_cell.length_a   1.000
_cell.length_b   1.000
_cell.length_c   1.000
_cell.angle_alpha   90.00
_cell.angle_beta   90.00
_cell.angle_gamma   90.00
#
_symmetry.space_group_name_H-M   'P 1'
#
loop_
_entity.id
_entity.type
_entity.pdbx_description
1 polymer ?
#
loop_
_entity_poly.entity_id
_entity_poly.type
_entity_poly.pdbx_seq_one_letter_code
_entity_poly.pdbx_strand_id
1 'polypeptide(L)'
;MKMYWNNSFMQFSQPTIEELRRRIEKSESNAEKKGRVLEPVAPCRDREYCKSWWGRAWCANLEQYADFASRIDRGKRYVRAGTVIDLQIKAGKVLARVQGSKATPYKVEIKISPLTVEECDRMVEKCGNKIESMETLINGKFPDELQEMFIGKDGLFPSPRAISFNCNCPDWAIMCKHVAAVMYGIGKRLDENPFLFFTLRGLNADRLINVALENKVEKMLENASKKSDRIIPANRLNALFGVL
;
A
#
# COMPACT_ATOMS: atom_id res chain seq x y z
N MET A 1 -39.99 14.78 -37.73
CA MET A 1 -40.22 15.78 -36.66
C MET A 1 -39.36 15.37 -35.46
N LYS A 2 -38.20 16.03 -35.28
CA LYS A 2 -37.19 15.70 -34.25
C LYS A 2 -37.65 16.25 -32.89
N MET A 3 -37.82 15.40 -31.88
CA MET A 3 -38.11 15.84 -30.51
C MET A 3 -37.07 15.29 -29.52
N TYR A 4 -36.16 16.19 -29.15
CA TYR A 4 -35.57 16.40 -27.83
C TYR A 4 -34.94 15.20 -27.08
N TRP A 5 -33.66 14.95 -27.38
CA TRP A 5 -32.71 14.55 -26.33
C TRP A 5 -32.43 15.79 -25.48
N ASN A 6 -33.23 16.03 -24.44
CA ASN A 6 -32.91 17.06 -23.46
C ASN A 6 -31.77 16.52 -22.59
N ASN A 7 -30.54 16.83 -23.00
CA ASN A 7 -29.30 16.46 -22.35
C ASN A 7 -29.14 17.28 -21.05
N SER A 8 -30.02 17.03 -20.07
CA SER A 8 -29.91 17.60 -18.74
C SER A 8 -28.85 16.81 -17.97
N PHE A 9 -27.59 17.13 -18.24
CA PHE A 9 -26.52 16.79 -17.31
C PHE A 9 -26.85 17.48 -15.99
N MET A 10 -27.43 16.74 -15.04
CA MET A 10 -27.54 17.19 -13.65
C MET A 10 -26.15 17.62 -13.17
N GLN A 11 -25.90 18.93 -13.14
CA GLN A 11 -24.72 19.51 -12.52
C GLN A 11 -24.89 19.35 -11.00
N PHE A 12 -24.45 18.20 -10.48
CA PHE A 12 -24.28 18.04 -9.05
C PHE A 12 -23.13 18.94 -8.59
N SER A 13 -23.47 20.12 -8.06
CA SER A 13 -22.53 21.03 -7.42
C SER A 13 -21.68 20.27 -6.41
N GLN A 14 -20.35 20.35 -6.55
CA GLN A 14 -19.44 19.70 -5.62
C GLN A 14 -19.38 20.53 -4.33
N PRO A 15 -19.45 19.91 -3.15
CA PRO A 15 -19.32 20.66 -1.90
C PRO A 15 -17.97 21.38 -1.83
N THR A 16 -17.95 22.52 -1.14
CA THR A 16 -16.72 23.25 -0.86
C THR A 16 -15.84 22.46 0.11
N ILE A 17 -14.56 22.84 0.25
CA ILE A 17 -13.65 22.17 1.20
C ILE A 17 -14.11 22.47 2.63
N GLU A 18 -14.59 23.68 2.89
CA GLU A 18 -15.13 24.12 4.19
C GLU A 18 -16.38 23.31 4.58
N GLU A 19 -17.29 23.07 3.63
CA GLU A 19 -18.46 22.22 3.85
C GLU A 19 -18.06 20.78 4.15
N LEU A 20 -17.07 20.24 3.45
CA LEU A 20 -16.55 18.89 3.70
C LEU A 20 -15.95 18.81 5.11
N ARG A 21 -15.11 19.78 5.51
CA ARG A 21 -14.52 19.84 6.86
C ARG A 21 -15.57 19.86 7.96
N ARG A 22 -16.59 20.73 7.85
CA ARG A 22 -17.70 20.78 8.81
C ARG A 22 -18.46 19.45 8.92
N ARG A 23 -18.59 18.71 7.82
CA ARG A 23 -19.24 17.39 7.83
C ARG A 23 -18.34 16.30 8.40
N ILE A 24 -17.02 16.40 8.20
CA ILE A 24 -16.02 15.50 8.78
C ILE A 24 -16.08 15.62 10.31
N GLU A 25 -15.97 16.84 10.85
CA GLU A 25 -16.04 17.11 12.30
C GLU A 25 -17.31 16.54 12.94
N LYS A 26 -18.47 16.73 12.28
CA LYS A 26 -19.74 16.16 12.73
C LYS A 26 -19.74 14.62 12.70
N SER A 27 -19.12 14.03 11.69
CA SER A 27 -19.06 12.57 11.54
C SER A 27 -18.12 11.94 12.56
N GLU A 28 -17.00 12.59 12.86
CA GLU A 28 -16.04 12.20 13.88
C GLU A 28 -16.69 12.28 15.27
N SER A 29 -17.31 13.42 15.63
CA SER A 29 -18.03 13.55 16.91
C SER A 29 -19.15 12.50 17.06
N ASN A 30 -19.87 12.19 15.98
CA ASN A 30 -20.88 11.14 16.00
C ASN A 30 -20.30 9.73 16.12
N ALA A 31 -19.08 9.49 15.64
CA ALA A 31 -18.38 8.22 15.80
C ALA A 31 -17.86 8.05 17.22
N GLU A 32 -17.28 9.10 17.81
CA GLU A 32 -16.84 9.17 19.21
C GLU A 32 -18.00 8.87 20.17
N LYS A 33 -19.15 9.54 19.98
CA LYS A 33 -20.38 9.27 20.76
C LYS A 33 -20.86 7.82 20.68
N LYS A 34 -20.50 7.11 19.61
CA LYS A 34 -20.86 5.70 19.39
C LYS A 34 -19.72 4.74 19.79
N GLY A 35 -18.66 5.23 20.43
CA GLY A 35 -17.50 4.44 20.84
C GLY A 35 -16.71 3.83 19.67
N ARG A 36 -16.79 4.42 18.48
CA ARG A 36 -16.05 3.93 17.31
C ARG A 36 -14.71 4.62 17.20
N VAL A 37 -13.64 3.83 17.22
CA VAL A 37 -12.30 4.30 16.87
C VAL A 37 -12.22 4.38 15.35
N LEU A 38 -11.90 5.57 14.83
CA LEU A 38 -11.66 5.81 13.41
C LEU A 38 -10.17 5.92 13.15
N GLU A 39 -9.73 5.48 11.98
CA GLU A 39 -8.35 5.65 11.51
C GLU A 39 -8.31 6.63 10.32
N PRO A 40 -8.37 7.96 10.56
CA PRO A 40 -8.39 8.94 9.49
C PRO A 40 -7.06 8.97 8.74
N VAL A 41 -7.14 9.19 7.43
CA VAL A 41 -5.95 9.40 6.59
C VAL A 41 -5.59 10.88 6.64
N ALA A 42 -4.34 11.18 7.01
CA ALA A 42 -3.82 12.54 6.99
C ALA A 42 -3.98 13.15 5.58
N PRO A 43 -4.40 14.42 5.47
CA PRO A 43 -4.54 15.09 4.18
C PRO A 43 -3.26 14.99 3.33
N CYS A 44 -3.36 14.41 2.14
CA CYS A 44 -2.21 14.26 1.23
C CYS A 44 -1.83 15.61 0.60
N ARG A 45 -1.02 16.42 1.29
CA ARG A 45 -0.57 17.74 0.82
C ARG A 45 0.62 17.69 -0.14
N ASP A 46 1.32 16.55 -0.18
CA ASP A 46 2.43 16.32 -1.09
C ASP A 46 1.98 16.41 -2.55
N ARG A 47 2.82 16.95 -3.44
CA ARG A 47 2.53 17.07 -4.88
C ARG A 47 2.17 15.71 -5.50
N GLU A 48 2.89 14.68 -5.06
CA GLU A 48 2.79 13.29 -5.54
C GLU A 48 1.90 12.40 -4.66
N TYR A 49 1.19 12.98 -3.66
CA TYR A 49 0.34 12.29 -2.66
C TYR A 49 1.08 11.33 -1.71
N CYS A 50 2.13 10.69 -2.20
CA CYS A 50 3.02 9.77 -1.50
C CYS A 50 4.48 10.20 -1.68
N LYS A 51 5.31 9.92 -0.67
CA LYS A 51 6.74 10.26 -0.61
C LYS A 51 7.65 9.09 -0.97
N SER A 52 7.24 7.87 -0.67
CA SER A 52 8.04 6.68 -0.98
C SER A 52 7.84 6.25 -2.43
N TRP A 53 8.80 5.50 -2.98
CA TRP A 53 8.63 4.97 -4.33
C TRP A 53 7.48 3.95 -4.39
N TRP A 54 7.24 3.17 -3.33
CA TRP A 54 6.20 2.15 -3.31
C TRP A 54 4.79 2.75 -3.19
N GLY A 55 4.62 3.80 -2.39
CA GLY A 55 3.36 4.54 -2.30
C GLY A 55 3.05 5.27 -3.60
N ARG A 56 4.06 5.86 -4.27
CA ARG A 56 3.91 6.42 -5.61
C ARG A 56 3.54 5.38 -6.65
N ALA A 57 4.24 4.24 -6.64
CA ALA A 57 3.91 3.12 -7.51
C ALA A 57 2.46 2.67 -7.28
N TRP A 58 1.98 2.63 -6.03
CA TRP A 58 0.59 2.24 -5.71
C TRP A 58 -0.40 3.21 -6.34
N CYS A 59 -0.14 4.50 -6.20
CA CYS A 59 -0.94 5.55 -6.80
C CYS A 59 -0.91 5.50 -8.34
N ALA A 60 0.23 5.16 -8.94
CA ALA A 60 0.36 5.00 -10.39
C ALA A 60 -0.38 3.75 -10.90
N ASN A 61 -0.34 2.65 -10.14
CA ASN A 61 -1.08 1.43 -10.46
C ASN A 61 -2.59 1.67 -10.50
N LEU A 62 -3.12 2.60 -9.69
CA LEU A 62 -4.51 3.01 -9.75
C LEU A 62 -4.92 3.57 -11.12
N GLU A 63 -4.02 4.33 -11.75
CA GLU A 63 -4.31 4.99 -13.03
C GLU A 63 -4.53 3.97 -14.16
N GLN A 64 -4.05 2.72 -13.99
CA GLN A 64 -4.32 1.61 -14.91
C GLN A 64 -5.77 1.08 -14.84
N TYR A 65 -6.49 1.33 -13.75
CA TYR A 65 -7.87 0.87 -13.57
C TYR A 65 -8.92 1.89 -14.00
N ALA A 66 -8.48 3.08 -14.43
CA ALA A 66 -9.36 4.22 -14.55
C ALA A 66 -9.63 4.57 -16.01
N ASP A 67 -10.71 4.01 -16.55
CA ASP A 67 -11.32 4.50 -17.81
C ASP A 67 -11.91 5.93 -17.69
N PHE A 68 -11.81 6.58 -16.51
CA PHE A 68 -12.47 7.84 -16.21
C PHE A 68 -11.56 8.85 -15.49
N ALA A 69 -10.70 9.54 -16.26
CA ALA A 69 -9.80 10.59 -15.76
C ALA A 69 -10.49 11.64 -14.85
N SER A 70 -11.71 12.07 -15.22
CA SER A 70 -12.48 13.07 -14.44
C SER A 70 -12.93 12.60 -13.05
N ARG A 71 -12.97 11.28 -12.80
CA ARG A 71 -13.28 10.72 -11.47
C ARG A 71 -12.05 10.69 -10.57
N ILE A 72 -10.87 10.43 -11.15
CA ILE A 72 -9.59 10.49 -10.44
C ILE A 72 -9.35 11.89 -9.88
N ASP A 73 -9.51 12.94 -10.69
CA ASP A 73 -9.23 14.32 -10.24
C ASP A 73 -10.12 14.75 -9.08
N ARG A 74 -11.38 14.30 -9.07
CA ARG A 74 -12.28 14.50 -7.93
C ARG A 74 -11.83 13.70 -6.71
N GLY A 75 -11.34 12.48 -6.88
CA GLY A 75 -10.72 11.68 -5.81
C GLY A 75 -9.48 12.36 -5.21
N LYS A 76 -8.59 12.89 -6.05
CA LYS A 76 -7.40 13.68 -5.67
C LYS A 76 -7.79 14.88 -4.79
N ARG A 77 -8.85 15.60 -5.15
CA ARG A 77 -9.41 16.70 -4.32
C ARG A 77 -9.91 16.20 -2.96
N TYR A 78 -10.59 15.06 -2.93
CA TYR A 78 -11.18 14.50 -1.72
C TYR A 78 -10.14 14.03 -0.72
N VAL A 79 -9.10 13.32 -1.16
CA VAL A 79 -8.02 12.87 -0.27
C VAL A 79 -7.21 14.07 0.27
N ARG A 80 -6.98 15.10 -0.54
CA ARG A 80 -6.38 16.38 -0.11
C ARG A 80 -7.20 17.13 0.93
N ALA A 81 -8.52 16.98 0.89
CA ALA A 81 -9.42 17.59 1.86
C ALA A 81 -9.56 16.77 3.16
N GLY A 82 -8.88 15.62 3.30
CA GLY A 82 -8.96 14.76 4.49
C GLY A 82 -10.29 14.02 4.62
N THR A 83 -11.00 13.80 3.50
CA THR A 83 -12.34 13.21 3.54
C THR A 83 -12.38 11.73 3.88
N VAL A 84 -11.25 11.03 3.84
CA VAL A 84 -11.15 9.63 4.24
C VAL A 84 -10.95 9.59 5.76
N ILE A 85 -12.07 9.56 6.48
CA ILE A 85 -12.12 9.68 7.94
C ILE A 85 -11.84 8.36 8.66
N ASP A 86 -11.84 7.25 7.94
CA ASP A 86 -11.56 5.91 8.45
C ASP A 86 -11.01 5.06 7.30
N LEU A 87 -9.84 4.45 7.49
CA LEU A 87 -9.24 3.54 6.52
C LEU A 87 -8.56 2.39 7.28
N GLN A 88 -9.18 1.22 7.22
CA GLN A 88 -8.71 0.01 7.88
C GLN A 88 -8.25 -0.99 6.83
N ILE A 89 -6.95 -1.29 6.85
CA ILE A 89 -6.35 -2.32 6.01
C ILE A 89 -6.39 -3.64 6.78
N LYS A 90 -7.00 -4.67 6.18
CA LYS A 90 -7.12 -6.03 6.72
C LYS A 90 -6.64 -7.03 5.67
N ALA A 91 -6.50 -8.29 6.08
CA ALA A 91 -6.14 -9.36 5.16
C ALA A 91 -7.13 -9.43 3.98
N GLY A 92 -6.62 -9.22 2.76
CA GLY A 92 -7.39 -9.28 1.51
C GLY A 92 -8.43 -8.19 1.30
N LYS A 93 -8.55 -7.20 2.20
CA LYS A 93 -9.56 -6.13 2.05
C LYS A 93 -9.24 -4.84 2.78
N VAL A 94 -9.74 -3.74 2.23
CA VAL A 94 -9.74 -2.42 2.85
C VAL A 94 -11.18 -1.99 3.11
N LEU A 95 -11.45 -1.55 4.33
CA LEU A 95 -12.72 -0.95 4.73
C LEU A 95 -12.49 0.52 5.01
N ALA A 96 -13.26 1.39 4.37
CA ALA A 96 -13.09 2.82 4.54
C ALA A 96 -14.41 3.58 4.64
N ARG A 97 -14.34 4.75 5.28
CA ARG A 97 -15.43 5.73 5.33
C ARG A 97 -14.96 7.03 4.71
N VAL A 98 -15.70 7.49 3.71
CA VAL A 98 -15.38 8.73 2.99
C VAL A 98 -16.51 9.73 3.16
N GLN A 99 -16.20 10.86 3.79
CA GLN A 99 -17.14 11.96 3.91
C GLN A 99 -17.31 12.65 2.55
N GLY A 100 -18.56 12.81 2.13
CA GLY A 100 -18.88 13.46 0.86
C GLY A 100 -20.03 14.47 0.97
N SER A 101 -20.90 14.47 -0.03
CA SER A 101 -22.04 15.38 -0.09
C SER A 101 -23.14 15.07 0.94
N LYS A 102 -23.30 13.79 1.31
CA LYS A 102 -24.31 13.36 2.30
C LYS A 102 -23.82 13.58 3.73
N ALA A 103 -24.76 13.73 4.66
CA ALA A 103 -24.44 13.85 6.09
C ALA A 103 -23.78 12.59 6.67
N THR A 104 -24.12 11.41 6.15
CA THR A 104 -23.48 10.14 6.51
C THR A 104 -22.33 9.82 5.56
N PRO A 105 -21.14 9.45 6.07
CA PRO A 105 -20.02 9.00 5.24
C PRO A 105 -20.38 7.80 4.36
N TYR A 106 -19.86 7.80 3.13
CA TYR A 106 -19.98 6.67 2.22
C TYR A 106 -19.09 5.52 2.71
N LYS A 107 -19.60 4.29 2.57
CA LYS A 107 -18.85 3.07 2.85
C LYS A 107 -18.16 2.65 1.57
N VAL A 108 -16.85 2.44 1.65
CA VAL A 108 -16.03 1.91 0.58
C VAL A 108 -15.42 0.60 1.04
N GLU A 109 -15.52 -0.42 0.21
CA GLU A 109 -14.85 -1.69 0.40
C GLU A 109 -14.01 -1.97 -0.85
N ILE A 110 -12.74 -2.29 -0.64
CA ILE A 110 -11.82 -2.71 -1.71
C ILE A 110 -11.36 -4.11 -1.34
N LYS A 111 -11.58 -5.08 -2.23
CA LYS A 111 -11.11 -6.45 -2.02
C LYS A 111 -9.95 -6.72 -2.95
N ILE A 112 -8.92 -7.32 -2.39
CA ILE A 112 -7.70 -7.71 -3.10
C ILE A 112 -7.55 -9.21 -2.91
N SER A 113 -7.44 -9.92 -4.02
CA SER A 113 -7.19 -11.35 -4.00
C SER A 113 -5.85 -11.62 -3.31
N PRO A 114 -5.74 -12.62 -2.42
CA PRO A 114 -4.45 -12.99 -1.86
C PRO A 114 -3.53 -13.54 -2.97
N LEU A 115 -2.23 -13.56 -2.71
CA LEU A 115 -1.28 -14.31 -3.53
C LEU A 115 -1.49 -15.82 -3.34
N THR A 116 -1.20 -16.62 -4.37
CA THR A 116 -1.14 -18.08 -4.20
C THR A 116 0.07 -18.48 -3.37
N VAL A 117 0.08 -19.71 -2.84
CA VAL A 117 1.20 -20.22 -2.03
C VAL A 117 2.50 -20.19 -2.84
N GLU A 118 2.44 -20.55 -4.11
CA GLU A 118 3.61 -20.59 -5.00
C GLU A 118 4.13 -19.18 -5.32
N GLU A 119 3.23 -18.20 -5.49
CA GLU A 119 3.61 -16.80 -5.65
C GLU A 119 4.27 -16.26 -4.36
N CYS A 120 3.73 -16.63 -3.21
CA CYS A 120 4.29 -16.29 -1.91
C CYS A 120 5.69 -16.85 -1.72
N ASP A 121 5.89 -18.15 -1.98
CA ASP A 121 7.17 -18.83 -1.79
C ASP A 121 8.24 -18.26 -2.73
N ARG A 122 7.89 -18.00 -4.01
CA ARG A 122 8.79 -17.32 -4.96
C ARG A 122 9.22 -15.94 -4.46
N MET A 123 8.31 -15.21 -3.83
CA MET A 123 8.58 -13.87 -3.34
C MET A 123 9.48 -13.90 -2.11
N VAL A 124 9.20 -14.82 -1.18
CA VAL A 124 10.01 -15.05 0.03
C VAL A 124 11.44 -15.48 -0.36
N GLU A 125 11.59 -16.43 -1.28
CA GLU A 125 12.91 -16.91 -1.74
C GLU A 125 13.73 -15.78 -2.37
N LYS A 126 13.11 -14.98 -3.26
CA LYS A 126 13.79 -13.84 -3.90
C LYS A 126 14.17 -12.74 -2.90
N CYS A 127 13.35 -12.50 -1.88
CA CYS A 127 13.68 -11.56 -0.80
C CYS A 127 14.79 -12.10 0.12
N GLY A 128 14.75 -13.39 0.49
CA GLY A 128 15.73 -14.03 1.36
C GLY A 128 17.12 -14.13 0.75
N ASN A 129 17.20 -14.23 -0.58
CA ASN A 129 18.47 -14.26 -1.30
C ASN A 129 19.27 -12.94 -1.25
N LYS A 130 18.64 -11.82 -0.85
CA LYS A 130 19.28 -10.49 -0.75
C LYS A 130 19.25 -9.95 0.70
N ILE A 131 20.30 -10.22 1.47
CA ILE A 131 20.37 -9.91 2.92
C ILE A 131 20.20 -8.40 3.21
N GLU A 132 20.85 -7.52 2.45
CA GLU A 132 20.78 -6.06 2.65
C GLU A 132 19.37 -5.51 2.37
N SER A 133 18.68 -6.11 1.40
CA SER A 133 17.29 -5.80 1.07
C SER A 133 16.35 -6.12 2.25
N MET A 134 16.68 -7.12 3.08
CA MET A 134 15.85 -7.54 4.20
C MET A 134 15.97 -6.62 5.43
N GLU A 135 17.18 -6.20 5.80
CA GLU A 135 17.35 -5.27 6.93
C GLU A 135 16.62 -3.95 6.67
N THR A 136 16.66 -3.48 5.42
CA THR A 136 15.91 -2.31 4.96
C THR A 136 14.39 -2.54 5.08
N LEU A 137 13.91 -3.73 4.70
CA LEU A 137 12.50 -4.15 4.84
C LEU A 137 12.03 -4.14 6.29
N ILE A 138 12.82 -4.74 7.18
CA ILE A 138 12.57 -4.80 8.64
C ILE A 138 12.50 -3.39 9.23
N ASN A 139 13.34 -2.48 8.75
CA ASN A 139 13.32 -1.06 9.12
C ASN A 139 12.16 -0.27 8.48
N GLY A 140 11.18 -0.94 7.87
CA GLY A 140 9.99 -0.32 7.30
C GLY A 140 10.27 0.48 6.02
N LYS A 141 11.30 0.09 5.25
CA LYS A 141 11.58 0.67 3.94
C LYS A 141 11.64 -0.45 2.90
N PHE A 142 11.04 -0.24 1.72
CA PHE A 142 11.25 -1.18 0.63
C PHE A 142 12.49 -0.79 -0.18
N PRO A 143 13.46 -1.70 -0.34
CA PRO A 143 14.63 -1.48 -1.20
C PRO A 143 14.23 -1.27 -2.65
N ASP A 144 14.91 -0.34 -3.32
CA ASP A 144 14.70 -0.06 -4.75
C ASP A 144 14.96 -1.32 -5.61
N GLU A 145 15.88 -2.18 -5.17
CA GLU A 145 16.21 -3.47 -5.80
C GLU A 145 15.05 -4.47 -5.83
N LEU A 146 14.04 -4.26 -4.99
CA LEU A 146 12.83 -5.09 -4.97
C LEU A 146 11.72 -4.47 -5.83
N GLN A 147 11.88 -3.26 -6.37
CA GLN A 147 10.83 -2.56 -7.10
C GLN A 147 10.21 -3.39 -8.23
N GLU A 148 11.04 -4.06 -9.04
CA GLU A 148 10.57 -4.95 -10.11
C GLU A 148 9.76 -6.13 -9.59
N MET A 149 10.13 -6.68 -8.43
CA MET A 149 9.39 -7.79 -7.80
C MET A 149 8.02 -7.35 -7.29
N PHE A 150 7.89 -6.10 -6.83
CA PHE A 150 6.64 -5.57 -6.30
C PHE A 150 5.67 -5.22 -7.42
N ILE A 151 6.17 -4.59 -8.49
CA ILE A 151 5.36 -4.05 -9.60
C ILE A 151 5.12 -5.11 -10.71
N GLY A 152 5.92 -6.17 -10.75
CA GLY A 152 5.82 -7.23 -11.75
C GLY A 152 4.44 -7.92 -11.78
N LYS A 153 4.18 -8.67 -12.86
CA LYS A 153 2.89 -9.34 -13.14
C LYS A 153 2.39 -10.25 -12.00
N ASP A 154 3.32 -10.89 -11.28
CA ASP A 154 3.05 -11.76 -10.14
C ASP A 154 3.51 -11.13 -8.81
N GLY A 155 3.58 -9.80 -8.77
CA GLY A 155 4.08 -9.03 -7.64
C GLY A 155 3.03 -8.79 -6.55
N LEU A 156 3.41 -7.97 -5.57
CA LEU A 156 2.52 -7.55 -4.49
C LEU A 156 1.43 -6.59 -4.93
N PHE A 157 1.60 -5.97 -6.08
CA PHE A 157 0.63 -5.07 -6.65
C PHE A 157 -0.47 -5.86 -7.33
N PRO A 158 -1.74 -5.65 -6.97
CA PRO A 158 -2.82 -6.42 -7.56
C PRO A 158 -2.96 -6.06 -9.05
N SER A 159 -3.19 -7.06 -9.90
CA SER A 159 -3.64 -6.82 -11.27
C SER A 159 -5.08 -6.28 -11.28
N PRO A 160 -5.56 -5.69 -12.39
CA PRO A 160 -6.96 -5.23 -12.50
C PRO A 160 -8.01 -6.30 -12.21
N ARG A 161 -7.68 -7.58 -12.46
CA ARG A 161 -8.57 -8.71 -12.17
C ARG A 161 -8.50 -9.17 -10.72
N ALA A 162 -7.40 -8.87 -10.02
CA ALA A 162 -7.19 -9.26 -8.64
C ALA A 162 -7.78 -8.25 -7.64
N ILE A 163 -8.25 -7.09 -8.10
CA ILE A 163 -8.83 -6.04 -7.26
C ILE A 163 -10.29 -5.77 -7.65
N SER A 164 -11.15 -5.57 -6.65
CA SER A 164 -12.55 -5.15 -6.86
C SER A 164 -12.95 -4.05 -5.91
N PHE A 165 -13.87 -3.21 -6.36
CA PHE A 165 -14.29 -2.00 -5.69
C PHE A 165 -15.79 -2.01 -5.44
N ASN A 166 -16.19 -1.63 -4.23
CA ASN A 166 -17.58 -1.45 -3.86
C ASN A 166 -17.74 -0.13 -3.10
N CYS A 167 -18.70 0.69 -3.52
CA CYS A 167 -19.05 1.93 -2.83
C CYS A 167 -20.55 2.11 -2.82
N ASN A 168 -21.13 2.46 -1.67
CA ASN A 168 -22.57 2.71 -1.55
C ASN A 168 -23.03 4.09 -2.08
N CYS A 169 -22.22 4.73 -2.94
CA CYS A 169 -22.57 6.01 -3.55
C CYS A 169 -23.42 5.80 -4.81
N PRO A 170 -24.20 6.80 -5.24
CA PRO A 170 -25.06 6.67 -6.42
C PRO A 170 -24.29 6.76 -7.76
N ASP A 171 -22.95 6.85 -7.75
CA ASP A 171 -22.15 6.81 -8.97
C ASP A 171 -22.03 5.35 -9.42
N TRP A 172 -22.49 5.07 -10.64
CA TRP A 172 -22.48 3.74 -11.25
C TRP A 172 -21.09 3.29 -11.70
N ALA A 173 -20.10 4.18 -11.69
CA ALA A 173 -18.74 3.80 -12.04
C ALA A 173 -18.09 2.93 -10.97
N ILE A 174 -17.43 1.87 -11.43
CA ILE A 174 -16.59 0.98 -10.63
C ILE A 174 -15.58 1.80 -9.79
N MET A 175 -14.92 2.78 -10.42
CA MET A 175 -13.99 3.70 -9.79
C MET A 175 -14.64 5.08 -9.58
N CYS A 176 -15.53 5.21 -8.61
CA CYS A 176 -16.06 6.52 -8.22
C CYS A 176 -15.00 7.38 -7.50
N LYS A 177 -15.29 8.68 -7.33
CA LYS A 177 -14.37 9.60 -6.61
C LYS A 177 -14.03 9.16 -5.17
N HIS A 178 -14.92 8.44 -4.49
CA HIS A 178 -14.67 7.94 -3.13
C HIS A 178 -13.70 6.77 -3.14
N VAL A 179 -13.84 5.83 -4.09
CA VAL A 179 -12.90 4.73 -4.28
C VAL A 179 -11.52 5.28 -4.63
N ALA A 180 -11.45 6.25 -5.56
CA ALA A 180 -10.20 6.91 -5.91
C ALA A 180 -9.54 7.58 -4.67
N ALA A 181 -10.31 8.30 -3.85
CA ALA A 181 -9.80 8.91 -2.62
C ALA A 181 -9.26 7.86 -1.63
N VAL A 182 -9.95 6.73 -1.46
CA VAL A 182 -9.50 5.63 -0.60
C VAL A 182 -8.22 5.01 -1.13
N MET A 183 -8.09 4.81 -2.43
CA MET A 183 -6.88 4.21 -3.00
C MET A 183 -5.65 5.11 -2.87
N TYR A 184 -5.78 6.43 -3.03
CA TYR A 184 -4.70 7.37 -2.65
C TYR A 184 -4.41 7.30 -1.14
N GLY A 185 -5.45 7.15 -0.32
CA GLY A 185 -5.30 6.96 1.13
C GLY A 185 -4.59 5.66 1.50
N ILE A 186 -4.80 4.57 0.76
CA ILE A 186 -4.04 3.32 0.90
C ILE A 186 -2.57 3.61 0.60
N GLY A 187 -2.25 4.28 -0.51
CA GLY A 187 -0.88 4.68 -0.83
C GLY A 187 -0.21 5.44 0.31
N LYS A 188 -0.94 6.37 0.95
CA LYS A 188 -0.45 7.11 2.12
C LYS A 188 -0.22 6.22 3.34
N ARG A 189 -1.09 5.24 3.59
CA ARG A 189 -0.91 4.27 4.68
C ARG A 189 0.28 3.36 4.43
N LEU A 190 0.52 2.99 3.18
CA LEU A 190 1.65 2.17 2.75
C LEU A 190 2.99 2.94 2.86
N ASP A 191 2.98 4.25 2.60
CA ASP A 191 4.12 5.13 2.89
C ASP A 191 4.52 5.12 4.36
N GLU A 192 3.52 5.08 5.26
CA GLU A 192 3.73 5.07 6.71
C GLU A 192 4.15 3.68 7.21
N ASN A 193 3.54 2.63 6.67
CA ASN A 193 3.83 1.25 7.03
C ASN A 193 3.76 0.33 5.80
N PRO A 194 4.90 -0.03 5.20
CA PRO A 194 4.90 -0.85 4.00
C PRO A 194 4.54 -2.32 4.27
N PHE A 195 4.57 -2.79 5.53
CA PHE A 195 4.16 -4.17 5.85
C PHE A 195 2.67 -4.45 5.58
N LEU A 196 1.88 -3.37 5.46
CA LEU A 196 0.48 -3.47 5.08
C LEU A 196 0.29 -4.04 3.67
N PHE A 197 1.31 -4.02 2.78
CA PHE A 197 1.27 -4.75 1.51
C PHE A 197 1.14 -6.26 1.71
N PHE A 198 1.96 -6.83 2.60
CA PHE A 198 1.91 -8.27 2.91
C PHE A 198 0.55 -8.62 3.50
N THR A 199 0.08 -7.81 4.46
CA THR A 199 -1.26 -7.98 5.05
C THR A 199 -2.33 -7.98 3.96
N LEU A 200 -2.34 -6.99 3.06
CA LEU A 200 -3.30 -6.90 1.96
C LEU A 200 -3.27 -8.10 1.03
N ARG A 201 -2.08 -8.66 0.78
CA ARG A 201 -1.89 -9.82 -0.11
C ARG A 201 -2.00 -11.16 0.61
N GLY A 202 -2.42 -11.16 1.87
CA GLY A 202 -2.62 -12.38 2.65
C GLY A 202 -1.32 -13.05 3.12
N LEU A 203 -0.20 -12.33 3.04
CA LEU A 203 1.09 -12.77 3.54
C LEU A 203 1.23 -12.41 5.01
N ASN A 204 1.61 -13.40 5.82
CA ASN A 204 2.03 -13.14 7.18
C ASN A 204 3.45 -12.54 7.16
N ALA A 205 3.59 -11.28 7.60
CA ALA A 205 4.88 -10.61 7.70
C ALA A 205 5.87 -11.41 8.57
N ASP A 206 5.38 -12.10 9.61
CA ASP A 206 6.20 -12.95 10.49
C ASP A 206 6.83 -14.10 9.71
N ARG A 207 6.09 -14.71 8.76
CA ARG A 207 6.62 -15.77 7.91
C ARG A 207 7.75 -15.26 7.02
N LEU A 208 7.60 -14.05 6.47
CA LEU A 208 8.62 -13.44 5.63
C LEU A 208 9.89 -13.11 6.44
N ILE A 209 9.74 -12.59 7.66
CA ILE A 209 10.85 -12.28 8.57
C ILE A 209 11.56 -13.56 9.00
N ASN A 210 10.82 -14.60 9.40
CA ASN A 210 11.40 -15.87 9.85
C ASN A 210 12.24 -16.53 8.77
N VAL A 211 11.70 -16.67 7.56
CA VAL A 211 12.44 -17.26 6.44
C VAL A 211 13.68 -16.41 6.09
N ALA A 212 13.58 -15.09 6.24
CA ALA A 212 14.74 -14.24 5.99
C ALA A 212 15.83 -14.38 7.05
N LEU A 213 15.46 -14.54 8.33
CA LEU A 213 16.38 -14.80 9.42
C LEU A 213 17.06 -16.17 9.24
N GLU A 214 16.31 -17.21 8.90
CA GLU A 214 16.84 -18.55 8.60
C GLU A 214 17.88 -18.48 7.48
N ASN A 215 17.55 -17.86 6.35
CA ASN A 215 18.48 -17.67 5.23
C ASN A 215 19.75 -16.89 5.62
N LYS A 216 19.63 -15.87 6.49
CA LYS A 216 20.79 -15.11 6.96
C LYS A 216 21.69 -15.97 7.84
N VAL A 217 21.12 -16.77 8.75
CA VAL A 217 21.86 -17.70 9.60
C VAL A 217 22.58 -18.74 8.75
N GLU A 218 21.90 -19.34 7.77
CA GLU A 218 22.51 -20.31 6.85
C GLU A 218 23.69 -19.71 6.08
N LYS A 219 23.54 -18.52 5.48
CA LYS A 219 24.65 -17.82 4.80
C LYS A 219 25.81 -17.47 5.73
N MET A 220 25.53 -17.11 6.99
CA MET A 220 26.58 -16.85 7.98
C MET A 220 27.33 -18.15 8.33
N LEU A 221 26.63 -19.27 8.46
CA LEU A 221 27.22 -20.59 8.73
C LEU A 221 28.05 -21.09 7.54
N GLU A 222 27.56 -20.93 6.30
CA GLU A 222 28.32 -21.27 5.09
C GLU A 222 29.64 -20.48 5.02
N ASN A 223 29.58 -19.17 5.26
CA ASN A 223 30.76 -18.30 5.21
C ASN A 223 31.68 -18.48 6.44
N ALA A 224 31.19 -18.95 7.58
CA ALA A 224 32.03 -19.26 8.75
C ALA A 224 33.07 -20.36 8.44
N SER A 225 32.74 -21.27 7.52
CA SER A 225 33.66 -22.32 7.06
C SER A 225 34.67 -21.85 6.01
N LYS A 226 34.45 -20.69 5.37
CA LYS A 226 35.37 -20.12 4.36
C LYS A 226 36.48 -19.32 5.05
N LYS A 227 37.68 -19.91 5.09
CA LYS A 227 38.88 -19.21 5.57
C LYS A 227 39.18 -18.02 4.64
N SER A 228 39.30 -16.83 5.21
CA SER A 228 39.77 -15.65 4.47
C SER A 228 41.23 -15.83 4.08
N ASP A 229 41.61 -15.39 2.88
CA ASP A 229 43.01 -15.37 2.41
C ASP A 229 43.93 -14.53 3.31
N ARG A 230 43.37 -13.69 4.18
CA ARG A 230 44.10 -12.92 5.20
C ARG A 230 44.39 -13.70 6.48
N ILE A 231 43.84 -14.91 6.64
CA ILE A 231 44.13 -15.78 7.78
C ILE A 231 45.43 -16.52 7.48
N ILE A 232 46.49 -16.16 8.21
CA ILE A 232 47.76 -16.88 8.15
C ILE A 232 47.52 -18.27 8.77
N PRO A 233 47.68 -19.36 8.00
CA PRO A 233 47.50 -20.69 8.55
C PRO A 233 48.58 -20.96 9.61
N ALA A 234 48.23 -21.72 10.66
CA ALA A 234 49.10 -21.90 11.82
C ALA A 234 50.50 -22.46 11.46
N ASN A 235 50.60 -23.23 10.36
CA ASN A 235 51.86 -23.74 9.83
C ASN A 235 52.78 -22.68 9.19
N ARG A 236 52.29 -21.45 8.96
CA ARG A 236 53.08 -20.30 8.49
C ARG A 236 53.42 -19.30 9.60
N LEU A 237 52.89 -19.46 10.82
CA LEU A 237 53.23 -18.57 11.94
C LEU A 237 54.72 -18.64 12.29
N ASN A 238 55.30 -19.85 12.30
CA ASN A 238 56.72 -20.05 12.60
C ASN A 238 57.64 -19.43 11.52
N ALA A 239 57.20 -19.41 10.26
CA ALA A 239 57.94 -18.81 9.15
C ALA A 239 57.88 -17.27 9.14
N LEU A 240 56.89 -16.67 9.80
CA LEU A 240 56.68 -15.22 9.85
C LEU A 240 57.28 -14.56 11.10
N PHE A 241 57.28 -15.26 12.23
CA PHE A 241 57.76 -14.72 13.51
C PHE A 241 59.07 -15.32 14.02
N GLY A 242 59.62 -16.34 13.34
CA GLY A 242 60.98 -16.84 13.61
C GLY A 242 61.23 -17.34 15.04
N VAL A 243 60.19 -17.78 15.74
CA VAL A 243 60.33 -18.34 17.09
C VAL A 243 60.60 -19.84 16.96
N LEU A 244 61.83 -20.24 17.32
CA LEU A 244 62.25 -21.63 17.54
C LEU A 244 61.72 -22.14 18.88
#